data_AF-A0A8C6G3A4-F1
#
_entry.id   AF-A0A8C6G3A4-F1
#
_cell.length_a   1.000
_cell.length_b   1.000
_cell.length_c   1.000
_cell.angle_alpha   90.00
_cell.angle_beta   90.00
_cell.angle_gamma   90.00
#
_symmetry.space_group_name_H-M   'P 1'
#
loop_
_entity.id
_entity.type
_entity.pdbx_description
1 polymer ?
#
loop_
_entity_poly.entity_id
_entity_poly.type
_entity_poly.pdbx_seq_one_letter_code
_entity_poly.pdbx_strand_id
1 'polypeptide(L)'
;MEVAAPLLCLVAAVLVWGVLWVWGSWERVTRPEQAGLPGGGSRTLLVTAHPDDEAMFFAPTILGLARLRHQVFLLCFSAGNYYNQGEIRKKELLQSCDVLGIPPSNVMIIENRDFPDDPDMHWDPQQVAGVLLQHVEANSINLVVTFDEGGVSGHSNHMALNAAVRTLHTEGKLPKGCSVLTLQSVNLLRKYLCLLDLPCSLLLARDALFVLTQQEAAQAQRAMSCHRSQLLWFRRLYVLFSRYMRINSLNFL
;
A
#
# COMPACT_ATOMS: atom_id res chain seq x y z
N MET A 1 17.11 47.78 -3.59
CA MET A 1 17.04 46.30 -3.47
C MET A 1 15.94 45.82 -2.53
N GLU A 2 15.07 46.68 -1.99
CA GLU A 2 14.08 46.29 -0.96
C GLU A 2 12.74 45.78 -1.49
N VAL A 3 12.43 45.95 -2.78
CA VAL A 3 11.11 45.61 -3.35
C VAL A 3 11.00 44.15 -3.79
N ALA A 4 12.13 43.45 -3.94
CA ALA A 4 12.15 42.07 -4.42
C ALA A 4 11.71 41.05 -3.35
N ALA A 5 12.06 41.28 -2.08
CA ALA A 5 11.73 40.36 -0.99
C ALA A 5 10.23 40.31 -0.66
N PRO A 6 9.49 41.45 -0.58
CA PRO A 6 8.04 41.43 -0.38
C PRO A 6 7.29 40.75 -1.53
N LEU A 7 7.74 40.97 -2.78
CA LEU A 7 7.14 40.36 -3.96
C LEU A 7 7.36 38.84 -3.98
N LEU A 8 8.58 38.37 -3.62
CA LEU A 8 8.88 36.95 -3.48
C LEU A 8 8.05 36.29 -2.37
N CYS A 9 7.89 36.96 -1.23
CA CYS A 9 7.05 36.46 -0.15
C CYS A 9 5.57 36.41 -0.54
N LEU A 10 5.08 37.38 -1.32
CA LEU A 10 3.70 37.40 -1.81
C LEU A 10 3.45 36.28 -2.84
N VAL A 11 4.39 36.06 -3.77
CA VAL A 11 4.33 34.95 -4.73
C VAL A 11 4.39 33.60 -4.00
N ALA A 12 5.29 33.44 -3.02
CA ALA A 12 5.36 32.23 -2.20
C ALA A 12 4.06 32.01 -1.40
N ALA A 13 3.49 33.06 -0.81
CA ALA A 13 2.23 32.98 -0.07
C ALA A 13 1.04 32.64 -0.98
N VAL A 14 0.98 33.19 -2.20
CA VAL A 14 -0.05 32.86 -3.20
C VAL A 14 0.11 31.43 -3.71
N LEU A 15 1.34 30.95 -3.91
CA LEU A 15 1.61 29.56 -4.28
C LEU A 15 1.24 28.60 -3.13
N VAL A 16 1.61 28.93 -1.89
CA VAL A 16 1.24 28.13 -0.71
C VAL A 16 -0.28 28.15 -0.51
N TRP A 17 -0.93 29.30 -0.63
CA TRP A 17 -2.39 29.40 -0.54
C TRP A 17 -3.09 28.69 -1.69
N GLY A 18 -2.57 28.79 -2.91
CA GLY A 18 -3.06 28.05 -4.07
C GLY A 18 -2.93 26.53 -3.86
N VAL A 19 -1.79 26.07 -3.34
CA VAL A 19 -1.57 24.67 -2.97
C VAL A 19 -2.53 24.25 -1.85
N LEU A 20 -2.71 25.04 -0.79
CA LEU A 20 -3.62 24.75 0.33
C LEU A 20 -5.10 24.81 -0.07
N TRP A 21 -5.48 25.70 -0.99
CA TRP A 21 -6.84 25.83 -1.50
C TRP A 21 -7.18 24.73 -2.49
N VAL A 22 -6.25 24.37 -3.39
CA VAL A 22 -6.34 23.16 -4.20
C VAL A 22 -6.42 21.95 -3.27
N TRP A 23 -5.59 21.88 -2.22
CA TRP A 23 -5.61 20.81 -1.21
C TRP A 23 -6.99 20.66 -0.55
N GLY A 24 -7.55 21.73 0.02
CA GLY A 24 -8.86 21.71 0.71
C GLY A 24 -10.06 21.59 -0.24
N SER A 25 -9.91 21.95 -1.50
CA SER A 25 -10.94 21.73 -2.53
C SER A 25 -10.89 20.32 -3.10
N TRP A 26 -9.71 19.70 -3.10
CA TRP A 26 -9.50 18.33 -3.59
C TRP A 26 -9.90 17.26 -2.58
N GLU A 27 -9.86 17.55 -1.27
CA GLU A 27 -10.50 16.70 -0.24
C GLU A 27 -12.00 16.50 -0.50
N ARG A 28 -12.64 17.39 -1.27
CA ARG A 28 -14.03 17.28 -1.75
C ARG A 28 -14.17 16.63 -3.12
N VAL A 29 -13.09 16.35 -3.86
CA VAL A 29 -13.14 15.56 -5.10
C VAL A 29 -13.24 14.10 -4.72
N THR A 30 -14.46 13.71 -4.36
CA THR A 30 -14.86 12.31 -4.21
C THR A 30 -14.95 11.66 -5.58
N ARG A 31 -14.11 10.63 -5.74
CA ARG A 31 -14.31 9.42 -6.53
C ARG A 31 -14.22 9.59 -8.05
N PRO A 32 -13.06 9.29 -8.68
CA PRO A 32 -13.15 8.38 -9.81
C PRO A 32 -14.00 7.21 -9.31
N GLU A 33 -15.11 6.92 -9.99
CA GLU A 33 -15.92 5.74 -9.72
C GLU A 33 -14.98 4.59 -9.39
N GLN A 34 -15.06 4.08 -8.15
CA GLN A 34 -14.41 2.84 -7.74
C GLN A 34 -15.16 1.67 -8.41
N ALA A 35 -15.26 1.75 -9.73
CA ALA A 35 -16.08 0.89 -10.55
C ALA A 35 -15.59 -0.55 -10.34
N GLY A 36 -16.49 -1.42 -9.91
CA GLY A 36 -16.18 -2.82 -9.69
C GLY A 36 -15.57 -3.17 -8.33
N LEU A 37 -15.29 -2.21 -7.43
CA LEU A 37 -14.96 -2.58 -6.05
C LEU A 37 -16.17 -3.29 -5.41
N PRO A 38 -15.95 -4.44 -4.75
CA PRO A 38 -16.98 -5.09 -3.94
C PRO A 38 -17.57 -4.10 -2.92
N GLY A 39 -18.89 -4.19 -2.67
CA GLY A 39 -19.59 -3.28 -1.77
C GLY A 39 -19.15 -3.41 -0.30
N GLY A 40 -19.67 -2.52 0.56
CA GLY A 40 -19.37 -2.53 1.99
C GLY A 40 -19.70 -3.87 2.66
N GLY A 41 -18.90 -4.25 3.65
CA GLY A 41 -18.95 -5.58 4.29
C GLY A 41 -18.09 -6.64 3.60
N SER A 42 -17.45 -6.31 2.48
CA SER A 42 -16.47 -7.17 1.81
C SER A 42 -15.25 -7.48 2.69
N ARG A 43 -14.67 -8.66 2.49
CA ARG A 43 -13.51 -9.16 3.22
C ARG A 43 -12.30 -9.10 2.31
N THR A 44 -11.43 -8.14 2.56
CA THR A 44 -10.29 -7.83 1.70
C THR A 44 -9.00 -8.34 2.31
N LEU A 45 -8.25 -9.15 1.59
CA LEU A 45 -6.93 -9.62 1.98
C LEU A 45 -5.86 -8.76 1.32
N LEU A 46 -5.09 -8.04 2.13
CA LEU A 46 -3.85 -7.43 1.70
C LEU A 46 -2.71 -8.45 1.84
N VAL A 47 -2.00 -8.71 0.76
CA VAL A 47 -0.88 -9.64 0.72
C VAL A 47 0.42 -8.86 0.56
N THR A 48 1.34 -9.04 1.51
CA THR A 48 2.62 -8.34 1.58
C THR A 48 3.77 -9.32 1.76
N ALA A 49 4.99 -8.92 1.39
CA ALA A 49 6.15 -9.79 1.52
C ALA A 49 6.82 -9.61 2.88
N HIS A 50 6.86 -8.36 3.36
CA HIS A 50 7.65 -7.98 4.52
C HIS A 50 6.88 -7.08 5.49
N PRO A 51 7.22 -7.13 6.79
CA PRO A 51 6.85 -6.09 7.74
C PRO A 51 7.33 -4.73 7.23
N ASP A 52 6.45 -3.72 7.22
CA ASP A 52 6.60 -2.35 6.71
C ASP A 52 5.92 -2.08 5.36
N ASP A 53 5.69 -3.09 4.53
CA ASP A 53 5.02 -2.96 3.24
C ASP A 53 3.62 -2.33 3.38
N GLU A 54 2.91 -2.70 4.45
CA GLU A 54 1.54 -2.26 4.70
C GLU A 54 1.46 -0.75 4.94
N ALA A 55 2.46 -0.19 5.63
CA ALA A 55 2.55 1.23 5.91
C ALA A 55 3.24 1.99 4.77
N MET A 56 4.27 1.39 4.17
CA MET A 56 5.13 2.03 3.18
C MET A 56 4.47 2.12 1.79
N PHE A 57 3.66 1.13 1.43
CA PHE A 57 3.07 1.05 0.09
C PHE A 57 1.54 1.12 0.11
N PHE A 58 0.90 0.52 1.12
CA PHE A 58 -0.54 0.26 1.10
C PHE A 58 -1.39 1.08 2.06
N ALA A 59 -0.81 1.97 2.87
CA ALA A 59 -1.59 2.77 3.82
C ALA A 59 -2.77 3.53 3.16
N PRO A 60 -2.62 4.13 1.95
CA PRO A 60 -3.76 4.70 1.24
C PRO A 60 -4.87 3.70 0.92
N THR A 61 -4.50 2.51 0.48
CA THR A 61 -5.46 1.44 0.18
C THR A 61 -6.16 0.93 1.43
N ILE A 62 -5.42 0.66 2.51
CA ILE A 62 -5.98 0.15 3.77
C ILE A 62 -7.01 1.13 4.35
N LEU A 63 -6.64 2.40 4.49
CA LEU A 63 -7.53 3.43 5.04
C LEU A 63 -8.70 3.74 4.09
N GLY A 64 -8.45 3.69 2.78
CA GLY A 64 -9.49 3.79 1.75
C GLY A 64 -10.54 2.69 1.84
N LEU A 65 -10.12 1.43 1.96
CA LEU A 65 -11.00 0.28 2.11
C LEU A 65 -11.77 0.30 3.45
N ALA A 66 -11.11 0.76 4.53
CA ALA A 66 -11.77 0.98 5.82
C ALA A 66 -12.91 2.01 5.71
N ARG A 67 -12.71 3.11 4.97
CA ARG A 67 -13.79 4.09 4.68
C ARG A 67 -14.97 3.48 3.92
N LEU A 68 -14.69 2.49 3.06
CA LEU A 68 -15.71 1.73 2.34
C LEU A 68 -16.35 0.61 3.19
N ARG A 69 -15.98 0.50 4.47
CA ARG A 69 -16.45 -0.53 5.41
C ARG A 69 -16.08 -1.95 4.98
N HIS A 70 -14.93 -2.12 4.36
CA HIS A 70 -14.35 -3.45 4.15
C HIS A 70 -13.73 -3.93 5.47
N GLN A 71 -13.83 -5.24 5.71
CA GLN A 71 -13.02 -5.91 6.72
C GLN A 71 -11.67 -6.25 6.10
N VAL A 72 -10.62 -5.54 6.53
CA VAL A 72 -9.26 -5.76 6.01
C VAL A 72 -8.58 -6.88 6.81
N PHE A 73 -7.94 -7.79 6.08
CA PHE A 73 -7.05 -8.84 6.54
C PHE A 73 -5.66 -8.58 5.97
N LEU A 74 -4.63 -8.99 6.68
CA LEU A 74 -3.25 -8.87 6.24
C LEU A 74 -2.55 -10.23 6.33
N LEU A 75 -1.99 -10.67 5.21
CA LEU A 75 -1.10 -11.82 5.14
C LEU A 75 0.29 -11.35 4.73
N CYS A 76 1.23 -11.43 5.66
CA CYS A 76 2.64 -11.11 5.43
C CYS A 76 3.43 -12.40 5.25
N PHE A 77 4.13 -12.57 4.13
CA PHE A 77 4.75 -13.85 3.77
C PHE A 77 6.09 -14.15 4.47
N SER A 78 6.73 -13.15 5.09
CA SER A 78 7.91 -13.36 5.90
C SER A 78 7.89 -12.49 7.16
N ALA A 79 8.71 -12.84 8.15
CA ALA A 79 8.96 -11.99 9.30
C ALA A 79 9.95 -10.84 9.02
N GLY A 80 10.43 -10.66 7.78
CA GLY A 80 11.44 -9.65 7.46
C GLY A 80 12.79 -9.92 8.15
N ASN A 81 13.19 -11.19 8.24
CA ASN A 81 14.27 -11.65 9.11
C ASN A 81 15.68 -11.61 8.48
N TYR A 82 15.89 -10.95 7.34
CA TYR A 82 17.21 -10.90 6.69
C TYR A 82 18.35 -10.46 7.63
N TYR A 83 18.07 -9.47 8.50
CA TYR A 83 19.02 -8.95 9.48
C TYR A 83 18.91 -9.60 10.87
N ASN A 84 18.30 -10.78 10.99
CA ASN A 84 18.01 -11.45 12.27
C ASN A 84 17.13 -10.60 13.23
N GLN A 85 16.19 -9.83 12.67
CA GLN A 85 15.32 -8.91 13.41
C GLN A 85 13.83 -9.29 13.35
N GLY A 86 13.50 -10.50 12.90
CA GLY A 86 12.13 -10.92 12.63
C GLY A 86 11.22 -10.79 13.84
N GLU A 87 11.66 -11.18 15.04
CA GLU A 87 10.87 -11.03 16.27
C GLU A 87 10.53 -9.58 16.61
N ILE A 88 11.41 -8.65 16.31
CA ILE A 88 11.17 -7.21 16.50
C ILE A 88 10.17 -6.75 15.44
N ARG A 89 10.41 -7.06 14.18
CA ARG A 89 9.61 -6.62 13.04
C ARG A 89 8.18 -7.17 13.05
N LYS A 90 7.97 -8.39 13.55
CA LYS A 90 6.62 -8.94 13.81
C LYS A 90 5.84 -8.05 14.77
N LYS A 91 6.47 -7.60 15.86
CA LYS A 91 5.82 -6.71 16.85
C LYS A 91 5.56 -5.32 16.24
N GLU A 92 6.51 -4.80 15.46
CA GLU A 92 6.35 -3.53 14.76
C GLU A 92 5.21 -3.57 13.74
N LEU A 93 5.08 -4.66 12.97
CA LEU A 93 3.96 -4.88 12.04
C LEU A 93 2.62 -4.91 12.76
N LEU A 94 2.49 -5.65 13.86
CA LEU A 94 1.25 -5.69 14.63
C LEU A 94 0.86 -4.32 15.18
N GLN A 95 1.82 -3.54 15.67
CA GLN A 95 1.59 -2.16 16.12
C GLN A 95 1.18 -1.23 14.98
N SER A 96 1.83 -1.37 13.81
CA SER A 96 1.49 -0.60 12.62
C SER A 96 0.08 -0.93 12.12
N CYS A 97 -0.29 -2.22 12.10
CA CYS A 97 -1.63 -2.70 11.76
C CYS A 97 -2.70 -2.12 12.69
N ASP A 98 -2.44 -2.10 14.01
CA ASP A 98 -3.33 -1.48 14.99
C ASP A 98 -3.55 0.01 14.70
N VAL A 99 -2.47 0.75 14.39
CA VAL A 99 -2.55 2.16 13.97
C VAL A 99 -3.35 2.33 12.67
N LEU A 100 -3.26 1.39 11.73
CA LEU A 100 -4.03 1.40 10.48
C LEU A 100 -5.47 0.90 10.62
N GLY A 101 -5.85 0.42 11.81
CA GLY A 101 -7.19 -0.08 12.10
C GLY A 101 -7.45 -1.53 11.68
N ILE A 102 -6.39 -2.33 11.46
CA ILE A 102 -6.50 -3.77 11.20
C ILE A 102 -6.41 -4.50 12.54
N PRO A 103 -7.46 -5.24 12.97
CA PRO A 103 -7.42 -5.93 14.25
C PRO A 103 -6.39 -7.06 14.22
N PRO A 104 -5.69 -7.37 15.33
CA PRO A 104 -4.66 -8.41 15.37
C PRO A 104 -5.17 -9.79 14.94
N SER A 105 -6.46 -10.11 15.14
CA SER A 105 -7.08 -11.36 14.69
C SER A 105 -7.11 -11.53 13.17
N ASN A 106 -6.95 -10.42 12.43
CA ASN A 106 -6.96 -10.40 10.97
C ASN A 106 -5.56 -10.29 10.38
N VAL A 107 -4.50 -10.35 11.21
CA VAL A 107 -3.11 -10.28 10.77
C VAL A 107 -2.47 -11.64 10.93
N MET A 108 -1.92 -12.18 9.84
CA MET A 108 -1.15 -13.42 9.82
C MET A 108 0.22 -13.15 9.22
N ILE A 109 1.26 -13.61 9.92
CA ILE A 109 2.66 -13.54 9.47
C ILE A 109 3.13 -14.97 9.26
N ILE A 110 3.57 -15.28 8.05
CA ILE A 110 4.07 -16.60 7.70
C ILE A 110 5.52 -16.72 8.17
N GLU A 111 5.79 -17.82 8.87
CA GLU A 111 7.14 -18.23 9.28
C GLU A 111 7.46 -19.57 8.62
N ASN A 112 7.60 -19.56 7.30
CA ASN A 112 7.95 -20.74 6.51
C ASN A 112 9.38 -20.60 5.94
N ARG A 113 10.15 -21.69 5.98
CA ARG A 113 11.49 -21.78 5.40
C ARG A 113 11.48 -21.64 3.87
N ASP A 114 10.35 -21.91 3.23
CA ASP A 114 10.18 -21.77 1.78
C ASP A 114 10.08 -20.31 1.33
N PHE A 115 9.83 -19.38 2.26
CA PHE A 115 9.71 -17.93 1.98
C PHE A 115 10.73 -17.11 2.80
N PRO A 116 12.04 -17.37 2.64
CA PRO A 116 13.05 -16.62 3.36
C PRO A 116 13.06 -15.16 2.91
N ASP A 117 13.25 -14.24 3.85
CA ASP A 117 13.60 -12.86 3.55
C ASP A 117 15.09 -12.80 3.20
N ASP A 118 15.42 -13.11 1.95
CA ASP A 118 16.77 -13.11 1.42
C ASP A 118 16.75 -12.61 -0.04
N PRO A 119 17.50 -11.55 -0.40
CA PRO A 119 17.51 -10.98 -1.74
C PRO A 119 18.05 -11.93 -2.81
N ASP A 120 18.85 -12.94 -2.44
CA ASP A 120 19.44 -13.90 -3.37
C ASP A 120 18.51 -15.11 -3.61
N MET A 121 17.46 -15.25 -2.79
CA MET A 121 16.49 -16.33 -2.90
C MET A 121 15.22 -15.88 -3.64
N HIS A 122 14.64 -16.80 -4.41
CA HIS A 122 13.44 -16.56 -5.17
C HIS A 122 12.32 -17.45 -4.62
N TRP A 123 11.20 -16.84 -4.24
CA TRP A 123 10.04 -17.59 -3.79
C TRP A 123 9.38 -18.29 -4.98
N ASP A 124 9.04 -19.55 -4.78
CA ASP A 124 8.28 -20.35 -5.74
C ASP A 124 6.82 -19.86 -5.79
N PRO A 125 6.37 -19.25 -6.91
CA PRO A 125 5.01 -18.71 -7.01
C PRO A 125 3.92 -19.76 -6.78
N GLN A 126 4.17 -21.03 -7.07
CA GLN A 126 3.21 -22.11 -6.87
C GLN A 126 3.01 -22.42 -5.39
N GLN A 127 4.07 -22.37 -4.58
CA GLN A 127 3.99 -22.53 -3.14
C GLN A 127 3.32 -21.33 -2.49
N VAL A 128 3.67 -20.11 -2.92
CA VAL A 128 3.01 -18.87 -2.49
C VAL A 128 1.51 -18.94 -2.80
N ALA A 129 1.14 -19.38 -4.01
CA ALA A 129 -0.24 -19.53 -4.44
C ALA A 129 -1.01 -20.54 -3.56
N GLY A 130 -0.39 -21.66 -3.21
CA GLY A 130 -1.00 -22.66 -2.31
C GLY A 130 -1.38 -22.07 -0.96
N VAL A 131 -0.45 -21.36 -0.31
CA VAL A 131 -0.71 -20.73 1.00
C VAL A 131 -1.73 -19.60 0.89
N LEU A 132 -1.64 -18.79 -0.17
CA LEU A 132 -2.58 -17.69 -0.41
C LEU A 132 -4.01 -18.22 -0.59
N LEU A 133 -4.19 -19.26 -1.40
CA LEU A 133 -5.51 -19.84 -1.65
C LEU A 133 -6.13 -20.38 -0.37
N GLN A 134 -5.35 -21.11 0.44
CA GLN A 134 -5.80 -21.59 1.75
C GLN A 134 -6.27 -20.45 2.65
N HIS A 135 -5.54 -19.34 2.70
CA HIS A 135 -5.92 -18.18 3.52
C HIS A 135 -7.16 -17.47 2.98
N VAL A 136 -7.30 -17.35 1.65
CA VAL A 136 -8.46 -16.78 0.98
C VAL A 136 -9.73 -17.58 1.30
N GLU A 137 -9.68 -18.91 1.19
CA GLU A 137 -10.80 -19.80 1.48
C GLU A 137 -11.17 -19.77 2.97
N ALA A 138 -10.18 -19.94 3.86
CA ALA A 138 -10.40 -19.98 5.31
C ALA A 138 -11.04 -18.70 5.86
N ASN A 139 -10.75 -17.55 5.25
CA ASN A 139 -11.27 -16.25 5.68
C ASN A 139 -12.40 -15.71 4.81
N SER A 140 -12.92 -16.50 3.86
CA SER A 140 -13.99 -16.08 2.94
C SER A 140 -13.70 -14.74 2.26
N ILE A 141 -12.46 -14.58 1.79
CA ILE A 141 -11.99 -13.37 1.14
C ILE A 141 -12.65 -13.23 -0.23
N ASN A 142 -13.12 -12.03 -0.54
CA ASN A 142 -13.73 -11.69 -1.84
C ASN A 142 -12.99 -10.58 -2.60
N LEU A 143 -11.92 -10.03 -2.02
CA LEU A 143 -10.99 -9.14 -2.70
C LEU A 143 -9.57 -9.41 -2.22
N VAL A 144 -8.65 -9.73 -3.12
CA VAL A 144 -7.22 -9.81 -2.84
C VAL A 144 -6.54 -8.54 -3.36
N VAL A 145 -5.69 -7.94 -2.54
CA VAL A 145 -4.87 -6.77 -2.91
C VAL A 145 -3.40 -7.15 -2.74
N THR A 146 -2.57 -6.92 -3.76
CA THR A 146 -1.13 -7.18 -3.69
C THR A 146 -0.36 -6.23 -4.62
N PHE A 147 0.95 -6.45 -4.78
CA PHE A 147 1.79 -5.73 -5.72
C PHE A 147 1.48 -6.11 -7.18
N ASP A 148 1.78 -5.21 -8.12
CA ASP A 148 1.78 -5.54 -9.55
C ASP A 148 3.07 -6.27 -9.99
N GLU A 149 3.19 -6.58 -11.28
CA GLU A 149 4.36 -7.25 -11.85
C GLU A 149 5.67 -6.48 -11.67
N GLY A 150 5.61 -5.17 -11.41
CA GLY A 150 6.78 -4.33 -11.17
C GLY A 150 7.26 -4.37 -9.72
N GLY A 151 6.49 -4.93 -8.78
CA GLY A 151 6.88 -5.06 -7.37
C GLY A 151 7.30 -3.73 -6.71
N VAL A 152 6.74 -2.60 -7.19
CA VAL A 152 7.09 -1.20 -6.89
C VAL A 152 8.49 -0.76 -7.34
N SER A 153 9.51 -1.59 -7.11
CA SER A 153 10.92 -1.32 -7.42
C SER A 153 11.66 -2.52 -8.00
N GLY A 154 10.93 -3.51 -8.49
CA GLY A 154 11.49 -4.78 -8.98
C GLY A 154 11.92 -5.72 -7.84
N HIS A 155 11.33 -5.60 -6.66
CA HIS A 155 11.65 -6.49 -5.55
C HIS A 155 11.17 -7.91 -5.85
N SER A 156 12.08 -8.89 -5.82
CA SER A 156 11.81 -10.31 -6.16
C SER A 156 10.59 -10.87 -5.43
N ASN A 157 10.55 -10.74 -4.11
CA ASN A 157 9.43 -11.24 -3.29
C ASN A 157 8.09 -10.59 -3.66
N HIS A 158 8.05 -9.29 -3.96
CA HIS A 158 6.82 -8.60 -4.39
C HIS A 158 6.34 -9.13 -5.74
N MET A 159 7.26 -9.34 -6.68
CA MET A 159 6.96 -9.93 -7.99
C MET A 159 6.49 -11.38 -7.85
N ALA A 160 7.04 -12.15 -6.91
CA ALA A 160 6.60 -13.51 -6.63
C ALA A 160 5.16 -13.56 -6.10
N LEU A 161 4.78 -12.63 -5.21
CA LEU A 161 3.39 -12.47 -4.76
C LEU A 161 2.45 -12.15 -5.93
N ASN A 162 2.86 -11.24 -6.83
CA ASN A 162 2.09 -10.93 -8.03
C ASN A 162 1.92 -12.16 -8.92
N ALA A 163 3.01 -12.87 -9.21
CA ALA A 163 3.01 -14.07 -10.05
C ALA A 163 2.06 -15.14 -9.48
N ALA A 164 2.13 -15.41 -8.17
CA ALA A 164 1.28 -16.36 -7.48
C ALA A 164 -0.21 -16.02 -7.62
N VAL A 165 -0.59 -14.76 -7.38
CA VAL A 165 -1.98 -14.32 -7.50
C VAL A 165 -2.46 -14.36 -8.95
N ARG A 166 -1.61 -13.99 -9.92
CA ARG A 166 -1.94 -14.10 -11.36
C ARG A 166 -2.16 -15.54 -11.78
N THR A 167 -1.36 -16.48 -11.28
CA THR A 167 -1.56 -17.92 -11.52
C THR A 167 -2.92 -18.37 -10.98
N LEU A 168 -3.26 -18.05 -9.73
CA LEU A 168 -4.55 -18.42 -9.14
C LEU A 168 -5.74 -17.82 -9.90
N HIS A 169 -5.61 -16.56 -10.35
CA HIS A 169 -6.64 -15.88 -11.12
C HIS A 169 -6.83 -16.52 -12.50
N THR A 170 -5.74 -16.73 -13.24
CA THR A 170 -5.76 -17.26 -14.61
C THR A 170 -6.25 -18.70 -14.66
N GLU A 171 -5.89 -19.51 -13.66
CA GLU A 171 -6.35 -20.90 -13.54
C GLU A 171 -7.77 -21.02 -12.96
N GLY A 172 -8.42 -19.90 -12.60
CA GLY A 172 -9.76 -19.89 -12.02
C GLY A 172 -9.85 -20.58 -10.65
N LYS A 173 -8.75 -20.59 -9.89
CA LYS A 173 -8.67 -21.24 -8.58
C LYS A 173 -9.20 -20.37 -7.44
N LEU A 174 -9.26 -19.05 -7.61
CA LEU A 174 -9.85 -18.16 -6.62
C LEU A 174 -11.36 -18.45 -6.47
N PRO A 175 -11.94 -18.27 -5.27
CA PRO A 175 -13.37 -18.44 -5.07
C PRO A 175 -14.20 -17.58 -6.02
N LYS A 176 -15.39 -18.06 -6.41
CA LYS A 176 -16.28 -17.32 -7.31
C LYS A 176 -16.61 -15.95 -6.72
N GLY A 177 -16.42 -14.90 -7.52
CA GLY A 177 -16.64 -13.51 -7.09
C GLY A 177 -15.50 -12.91 -6.27
N CYS A 178 -14.37 -13.62 -6.11
CA CYS A 178 -13.15 -13.04 -5.55
C CYS A 178 -12.39 -12.28 -6.65
N SER A 179 -12.33 -10.96 -6.52
CA SER A 179 -11.56 -10.11 -7.42
C SER A 179 -10.12 -9.93 -6.93
N VAL A 180 -9.23 -9.51 -7.82
CA VAL A 180 -7.85 -9.15 -7.46
C VAL A 180 -7.55 -7.72 -7.91
N LEU A 181 -6.97 -6.93 -7.02
CA LEU A 181 -6.36 -5.65 -7.34
C LEU A 181 -4.85 -5.68 -7.13
N THR A 182 -4.12 -5.01 -8.02
CA THR A 182 -2.68 -4.84 -7.91
C THR A 182 -2.31 -3.38 -7.79
N LEU A 183 -1.38 -3.07 -6.87
CA LEU A 183 -0.83 -1.72 -6.71
C LEU A 183 0.07 -1.37 -7.89
N GLN A 184 -0.28 -0.31 -8.61
CA GLN A 184 0.48 0.16 -9.76
C GLN A 184 1.87 0.66 -9.37
N SER A 185 2.90 0.02 -9.93
CA SER A 185 4.27 0.50 -9.96
C SER A 185 4.40 1.72 -10.87
N VAL A 186 5.02 2.78 -10.34
CA VAL A 186 5.35 3.99 -11.11
C VAL A 186 6.85 4.22 -11.22
N ASN A 187 7.26 4.99 -12.23
CA ASN A 187 8.64 5.42 -12.39
C ASN A 187 9.14 6.26 -11.21
N LEU A 188 10.46 6.41 -11.09
CA LEU A 188 11.10 7.12 -9.97
C LEU A 188 10.65 8.57 -9.81
N LEU A 189 10.36 9.28 -10.91
CA LEU A 189 9.87 10.66 -10.84
C LEU A 189 8.53 10.69 -10.11
N ARG A 190 7.53 9.98 -10.64
CA ARG A 190 6.19 9.90 -10.03
C ARG A 190 6.22 9.34 -8.62
N LYS A 191 7.13 8.40 -8.34
CA LYS A 191 7.33 7.80 -7.02
C LYS A 191 7.60 8.86 -5.96
N TYR A 192 8.37 9.90 -6.27
CA TYR A 192 8.81 10.92 -5.30
C TYR A 192 8.17 12.31 -5.47
N LEU A 193 7.10 12.42 -6.25
CA LEU A 193 6.32 13.66 -6.39
C LEU A 193 5.31 13.90 -5.25
N CYS A 194 5.18 12.99 -4.29
CA CYS A 194 4.21 13.08 -3.18
C CYS A 194 2.79 13.36 -3.72
N LEU A 195 2.08 14.35 -3.16
CA LEU A 195 0.75 14.74 -3.66
C LEU A 195 0.80 15.45 -5.04
N LEU A 196 1.97 15.92 -5.50
CA LEU A 196 2.07 16.54 -6.82
C LEU A 196 1.84 15.54 -7.97
N ASP A 197 1.88 14.22 -7.69
CA ASP A 197 1.51 13.18 -8.67
C ASP A 197 -0.02 13.03 -8.86
N LEU A 198 -0.83 13.74 -8.07
CA LEU A 198 -2.28 13.57 -8.04
C LEU A 198 -2.98 13.89 -9.38
N PRO A 199 -2.63 14.97 -10.12
CA PRO A 199 -3.21 15.21 -11.44
C PRO A 199 -2.91 14.07 -12.41
N CYS A 200 -1.66 13.57 -12.44
CA CYS A 200 -1.29 12.41 -13.26
C CYS A 200 -2.05 11.16 -12.82
N SER A 201 -2.25 10.97 -11.51
CA SER A 201 -2.98 9.82 -10.98
C SER A 201 -4.47 9.86 -11.31
N LEU A 202 -5.12 11.02 -11.29
CA LEU A 202 -6.52 11.13 -11.74
C LEU A 202 -6.67 10.81 -13.24
N LEU A 203 -5.70 11.23 -14.05
CA LEU A 203 -5.75 11.03 -15.50
C LEU A 203 -5.42 9.59 -15.93
N LEU A 204 -4.59 8.90 -15.15
CA LEU A 204 -4.02 7.59 -15.53
C LEU A 204 -4.59 6.41 -14.74
N ALA A 205 -5.20 6.64 -13.57
CA ALA A 205 -5.81 5.55 -12.80
C ALA A 205 -6.99 4.96 -13.57
N ARG A 206 -7.06 3.62 -13.63
CA ARG A 206 -8.08 2.90 -14.39
C ARG A 206 -9.23 2.46 -13.51
N ASP A 207 -8.92 1.76 -12.41
CA ASP A 207 -9.94 1.04 -11.64
C ASP A 207 -10.16 1.59 -10.24
N ALA A 208 -9.10 1.73 -9.44
CA ALA A 208 -9.21 2.29 -8.09
C ALA A 208 -8.13 3.32 -7.80
N LEU A 209 -8.54 4.43 -7.18
CA LEU A 209 -7.65 5.46 -6.69
C LEU A 209 -8.00 5.80 -5.24
N PHE A 210 -7.04 5.57 -4.34
CA PHE A 210 -7.14 5.98 -2.95
C PHE A 210 -6.20 7.15 -2.71
N VAL A 211 -6.78 8.27 -2.28
CA VAL A 211 -6.08 9.48 -1.88
C VAL A 211 -6.36 9.71 -0.41
N LEU A 212 -5.29 9.91 0.37
CA LEU A 212 -5.38 10.18 1.80
C LEU A 212 -5.68 11.65 2.07
N THR A 213 -6.60 11.87 3.01
CA THR A 213 -6.74 13.15 3.72
C THR A 213 -5.50 13.45 4.56
N GLN A 214 -5.39 14.67 5.10
CA GLN A 214 -4.29 15.00 6.00
C GLN A 214 -4.26 14.15 7.27
N GLN A 215 -5.44 13.86 7.83
CA GLN A 215 -5.56 13.03 9.03
C GLN A 215 -5.09 11.60 8.76
N GLU A 216 -5.52 11.02 7.64
CA GLU A 216 -5.12 9.68 7.23
C GLU A 216 -3.62 9.62 6.86
N ALA A 217 -3.08 10.66 6.22
CA ALA A 217 -1.66 10.72 5.94
C ALA A 217 -0.83 10.80 7.23
N ALA A 218 -1.28 11.56 8.23
CA ALA A 218 -0.66 11.55 9.55
C ALA A 218 -0.76 10.17 10.23
N GLN A 219 -1.87 9.44 10.02
CA GLN A 219 -2.04 8.07 10.50
C GLN A 219 -1.08 7.10 9.80
N ALA A 220 -0.92 7.19 8.47
CA ALA A 220 0.04 6.41 7.70
C ALA A 220 1.49 6.68 8.17
N GLN A 221 1.83 7.93 8.47
CA GLN A 221 3.15 8.26 9.03
C GLN A 221 3.36 7.70 10.44
N ARG A 222 2.32 7.69 11.29
CA ARG A 222 2.38 7.03 12.61
C ARG A 222 2.56 5.53 12.47
N ALA A 223 1.86 4.89 11.54
CA ALA A 223 2.01 3.46 11.23
C ALA A 223 3.45 3.15 10.80
N MET A 224 4.01 3.93 9.87
CA MET A 224 5.42 3.78 9.48
C MET A 224 6.38 4.01 10.67
N SER A 225 6.01 4.89 11.61
CA SER A 225 6.79 5.16 12.83
C SER A 225 6.83 4.00 13.83
N CYS A 226 5.95 3.00 13.69
CA CYS A 226 6.02 1.76 14.45
C CYS A 226 7.22 0.89 14.02
N HIS A 227 7.64 0.97 12.75
CA HIS A 227 8.79 0.23 12.18
C HIS A 227 10.13 0.86 12.53
N ARG A 228 10.40 1.04 13.82
CA ARG A 228 11.59 1.76 14.32
C ARG A 228 12.89 1.09 13.88
N SER A 229 12.94 -0.23 13.88
CA SER A 229 14.11 -1.01 13.45
C SER A 229 14.43 -0.82 11.96
N GLN A 230 13.43 -0.41 11.16
CA GLN A 230 13.52 -0.29 9.71
C GLN A 230 13.61 1.16 9.22
N LEU A 231 13.31 2.15 10.09
CA LEU A 231 13.27 3.58 9.78
C LEU A 231 14.65 4.27 9.65
N LEU A 232 15.44 3.78 8.71
CA LEU A 232 16.70 4.39 8.28
C LEU A 232 16.48 5.77 7.64
N TRP A 233 17.54 6.58 7.53
CA TRP A 233 17.45 7.96 7.06
C TRP A 233 16.75 8.11 5.70
N PHE A 234 17.01 7.21 4.75
CA PHE A 234 16.39 7.24 3.42
C PHE A 234 14.90 6.88 3.47
N ARG A 235 14.46 6.05 4.43
CA ARG A 235 13.04 5.78 4.64
C ARG A 235 12.30 7.00 5.18
N ARG A 236 12.97 7.89 5.91
CA ARG A 236 12.38 9.18 6.31
C ARG A 236 12.12 10.07 5.10
N LEU A 237 13.04 10.10 4.14
CA LEU A 237 12.82 10.79 2.86
C LEU A 237 11.67 10.15 2.09
N TYR A 238 11.60 8.82 2.04
CA TYR A 238 10.48 8.11 1.45
C TYR A 238 9.15 8.51 2.09
N VAL A 239 9.08 8.57 3.42
CA VAL A 239 7.86 8.96 4.15
C VAL A 239 7.37 10.36 3.78
N LEU A 240 8.29 11.29 3.50
CA LEU A 240 7.97 12.66 3.14
C LEU A 240 7.58 12.82 1.66
N PHE A 241 8.33 12.18 0.78
CA PHE A 241 8.27 12.45 -0.66
C PHE A 241 7.56 11.37 -1.48
N SER A 242 7.41 10.15 -0.95
CA SER A 242 6.78 9.08 -1.71
C SER A 242 5.30 9.34 -1.93
N ARG A 243 4.85 9.22 -3.19
CA ARG A 243 3.42 9.23 -3.50
C ARG A 243 2.68 8.09 -2.82
N TYR A 244 3.30 6.94 -2.54
CA TYR A 244 2.62 5.81 -1.90
C TYR A 244 2.23 6.09 -0.44
N MET A 245 2.78 7.13 0.19
CA MET A 245 2.33 7.61 1.50
C MET A 245 1.06 8.48 1.42
N ARG A 246 0.54 8.74 0.21
CA ARG A 246 -0.57 9.66 -0.06
C ARG A 246 -1.60 9.13 -1.05
N ILE A 247 -1.15 8.40 -2.06
CA ILE A 247 -1.91 8.03 -3.26
C ILE A 247 -1.57 6.60 -3.67
N ASN A 248 -2.55 5.72 -3.68
CA ASN A 248 -2.47 4.42 -4.36
C ASN A 248 -3.38 4.40 -5.59
N SER A 249 -2.82 3.98 -6.72
CA SER A 249 -3.57 3.65 -7.93
C SER A 249 -3.51 2.14 -8.08
N LEU A 250 -4.66 1.48 -8.25
CA LEU A 250 -4.74 0.03 -8.39
C LEU A 250 -5.52 -0.35 -9.64
N ASN A 251 -5.19 -1.53 -10.17
CA ASN A 251 -5.85 -2.10 -11.34
C ASN A 251 -6.34 -3.51 -11.06
N PHE A 252 -7.46 -3.92 -11.66
CA PHE A 252 -7.91 -5.31 -11.63
C PHE A 252 -7.00 -6.20 -12.51
N LEU A 253 -6.86 -7.47 -12.11
CA LEU A 253 -6.25 -8.51 -12.96
C LEU A 253 -7.20 -9.07 -14.02
#